data_AF-A0A0B2QK73-F1
#
_entry.id   AF-A0A0B2QK73-F1
#
_cell.length_a   1.000
_cell.length_b   1.000
_cell.length_c   1.000
_cell.angle_alpha   90.00
_cell.angle_beta   90.00
_cell.angle_gamma   90.00
#
_symmetry.space_group_name_H-M   'P 1'
#
loop_
_entity.id
_entity.type
_entity.pdbx_description
1 polymer ?
#
loop_
_entity_poly.entity_id
_entity_poly.type
_entity_poly.pdbx_seq_one_letter_code
_entity_poly.pdbx_strand_id
1 'polypeptide(L)'
;MKDVTIVEKILQSLTPTFDYVVCAIEESKDLDALSLDELQSSLLVHEQKMNRSSNLTAEEQALKASTNTHSIGRGRGKGIGRGRGQGR
;
A
#
# COMPACT_ATOMS: atom_id res chain seq x y z
N MET A 1 -20.22 23.77 -19.24
CA MET A 1 -20.80 24.05 -17.90
C MET A 1 -21.51 22.86 -17.27
N LYS A 2 -22.34 22.05 -17.96
CA LYS A 2 -22.92 20.84 -17.33
C LYS A 2 -21.85 19.81 -16.96
N ASP A 3 -20.90 19.56 -17.85
CA ASP A 3 -19.89 18.50 -17.63
C ASP A 3 -18.96 18.82 -16.46
N VAL A 4 -18.55 20.08 -16.31
CA VAL A 4 -17.74 20.57 -15.18
C VAL A 4 -18.42 20.29 -13.84
N THR A 5 -19.71 20.64 -13.71
CA THR A 5 -20.46 20.37 -12.48
C THR A 5 -20.65 18.87 -12.20
N ILE A 6 -20.60 18.02 -13.24
CA ILE A 6 -20.65 16.56 -13.07
C ILE A 6 -19.28 16.07 -12.61
N VAL A 7 -18.19 16.55 -13.21
CA VAL A 7 -16.80 16.23 -12.82
C VAL A 7 -16.56 16.62 -11.36
N GLU A 8 -16.93 17.83 -10.94
CA GLU A 8 -16.81 18.29 -9.56
C GLU A 8 -17.59 17.39 -8.59
N LYS A 9 -18.83 17.02 -8.94
CA LYS A 9 -19.64 16.10 -8.11
C LYS A 9 -19.03 14.72 -8.02
N ILE A 10 -18.44 14.21 -9.11
CA ILE A 10 -17.74 12.93 -9.10
C ILE A 10 -16.55 13.02 -8.15
N LEU A 11 -15.66 14.00 -8.33
CA LEU A 11 -14.47 14.19 -7.49
C LEU A 11 -14.85 14.37 -6.01
N GLN A 12 -15.89 15.15 -5.71
CA GLN A 12 -16.42 15.33 -4.35
C GLN A 12 -17.02 14.05 -3.75
N SER A 13 -17.55 13.15 -4.58
CA SER A 13 -18.14 11.88 -4.15
C SER A 13 -17.14 10.74 -3.94
N LEU A 14 -15.87 10.93 -4.36
CA LEU A 14 -14.84 9.91 -4.19
C LEU A 14 -14.49 9.70 -2.72
N THR A 15 -14.05 8.48 -2.40
CA THR A 15 -13.61 8.14 -1.04
C THR A 15 -12.25 8.77 -0.72
N PRO A 16 -11.92 9.03 0.56
CA PRO A 16 -10.65 9.65 0.95
C PRO A 16 -9.38 8.92 0.46
N THR A 17 -9.51 7.64 0.10
CA THR A 17 -8.44 6.86 -0.53
C THR A 17 -8.00 7.40 -1.89
N PHE A 18 -8.81 8.27 -2.52
CA PHE A 18 -8.52 8.92 -3.79
C PHE A 18 -8.08 10.38 -3.64
N ASP A 19 -7.87 10.90 -2.43
CA ASP A 19 -7.49 12.31 -2.18
C ASP A 19 -6.27 12.73 -3.01
N TYR A 20 -5.27 11.85 -3.15
CA TYR A 20 -4.10 12.10 -4.00
C TYR A 20 -4.47 12.31 -5.48
N VAL A 21 -5.43 11.53 -5.98
CA VAL A 21 -5.90 11.62 -7.37
C VAL A 21 -6.72 12.88 -7.57
N VAL A 22 -7.58 13.23 -6.61
CA VAL A 22 -8.36 14.47 -6.63
C VAL A 22 -7.44 15.68 -6.66
N CYS A 23 -6.48 15.80 -5.73
CA CYS A 23 -5.51 16.91 -5.73
C CYS A 23 -4.71 16.97 -7.04
N ALA A 24 -4.23 15.83 -7.55
CA ALA A 24 -3.48 15.81 -8.80
C ALA A 24 -4.32 16.31 -9.98
N ILE A 25 -5.62 15.97 -10.04
CA ILE A 25 -6.52 16.44 -11.11
C ILE A 25 -6.78 17.94 -10.97
N GLU A 26 -7.08 18.41 -9.76
CA GLU A 26 -7.31 19.84 -9.47
C GLU A 26 -6.09 20.71 -9.76
N GLU A 27 -4.88 20.19 -9.53
CA GLU A 27 -3.63 20.92 -9.80
C GLU A 27 -3.16 20.83 -11.25
N SER A 28 -3.39 19.71 -11.94
CA SER A 28 -2.79 19.44 -13.25
C SER A 28 -3.66 19.81 -14.45
N LYS A 29 -4.97 19.94 -14.28
CA LYS A 29 -5.91 20.12 -15.39
C LYS A 29 -6.93 21.21 -15.10
N ASP A 30 -7.31 21.90 -16.17
CA ASP A 30 -8.48 22.76 -16.18
C ASP A 30 -9.73 21.87 -16.24
N LEU A 31 -10.60 21.93 -15.22
CA LEU A 31 -11.82 21.12 -15.15
C LEU A 31 -12.76 21.38 -16.35
N ASP A 32 -12.64 22.56 -16.96
CA ASP A 32 -13.35 22.96 -18.18
C ASP A 32 -12.89 22.20 -19.43
N ALA A 33 -11.63 21.73 -19.47
CA ALA A 33 -11.06 20.98 -20.59
C ALA A 33 -11.12 19.46 -20.40
N LEU A 34 -11.48 19.00 -19.20
CA LEU A 34 -11.45 17.60 -18.81
C LEU A 34 -12.73 16.89 -19.26
N SER A 35 -12.60 15.87 -20.11
CA SER A 35 -13.75 15.09 -20.56
C SER A 35 -14.17 14.01 -19.56
N LEU A 36 -15.46 13.68 -19.50
CA LEU A 36 -15.96 12.63 -18.60
C LEU A 36 -15.31 11.26 -18.85
N ASP A 37 -15.07 10.91 -20.11
CA ASP A 37 -14.44 9.64 -20.49
C ASP A 37 -12.98 9.58 -19.99
N GLU A 38 -12.25 10.69 -20.10
CA GLU A 38 -10.88 10.79 -19.60
C GLU A 38 -10.83 10.73 -18.07
N LEU A 39 -11.77 11.38 -17.37
CA LEU A 39 -11.90 11.26 -15.91
C LEU A 39 -12.14 9.80 -15.51
N GLN A 40 -13.11 9.16 -16.15
CA GLN A 40 -13.47 7.76 -15.85
C GLN A 40 -12.29 6.82 -16.10
N SER A 41 -11.60 6.97 -17.23
CA SER A 41 -10.42 6.18 -17.58
C SER A 41 -9.30 6.37 -16.56
N SER A 42 -9.04 7.61 -16.13
CA SER A 42 -8.02 7.92 -15.12
C SER A 42 -8.33 7.27 -13.76
N LEU A 43 -9.58 7.37 -13.29
CA LEU A 43 -10.01 6.78 -12.03
C LEU A 43 -9.90 5.25 -12.03
N LEU A 44 -10.31 4.58 -13.12
CA LEU A 44 -10.20 3.13 -13.27
C LEU A 44 -8.75 2.63 -13.21
N VAL A 45 -7.82 3.33 -13.87
CA VAL A 45 -6.40 2.96 -13.83
C VAL A 45 -5.84 3.08 -12.41
N HIS A 46 -6.21 4.12 -11.68
CA HIS A 46 -5.79 4.31 -10.28
C HIS A 46 -6.37 3.24 -9.35
N GLU A 47 -7.64 2.88 -9.50
CA GLU A 47 -8.26 1.81 -8.74
C GLU A 47 -7.56 0.46 -8.98
N GLN A 48 -7.32 0.10 -10.24
CA GLN A 48 -6.60 -1.12 -10.58
C GLN A 48 -5.19 -1.14 -9.99
N LYS A 49 -4.48 -0.02 -10.04
CA LYS A 49 -3.13 0.11 -9.49
C LYS A 49 -3.13 -0.04 -7.97
N MET A 50 -4.07 0.60 -7.27
CA MET A 50 -4.24 0.45 -5.83
C MET A 50 -4.53 -1.01 -5.43
N ASN A 51 -5.44 -1.66 -6.15
CA ASN A 51 -5.78 -3.07 -5.92
C ASN A 51 -4.56 -3.98 -6.15
N ARG A 52 -3.79 -3.75 -7.21
CA ARG A 52 -2.54 -4.49 -7.48
C ARG A 52 -1.47 -4.25 -6.42
N SER A 53 -1.28 -3.00 -5.98
CA SER A 53 -0.32 -2.65 -4.94
C SER A 53 -0.69 -3.30 -3.59
N SER A 54 -1.97 -3.31 -3.23
CA SER A 54 -2.43 -3.97 -2.01
C SER A 54 -2.14 -5.48 -2.03
N ASN A 55 -2.34 -6.13 -3.18
CA ASN A 55 -2.08 -7.55 -3.38
C ASN A 55 -0.58 -7.87 -3.34
N LEU A 56 0.24 -7.09 -4.07
CA LEU A 56 1.71 -7.19 -4.01
C LEU A 56 2.24 -7.04 -2.59
N THR A 57 1.71 -6.09 -1.82
CA THR A 57 2.15 -5.87 -0.43
C THR A 57 1.82 -7.08 0.46
N ALA A 58 0.66 -7.72 0.24
CA ALA A 58 0.27 -8.94 0.94
C ALA A 58 1.16 -10.14 0.57
N GLU A 59 1.48 -10.31 -0.71
CA GLU A 59 2.40 -11.36 -1.20
C GLU A 59 3.82 -11.17 -0.66
N GLU A 60 4.35 -9.95 -0.66
CA GLU A 60 5.67 -9.64 -0.10
C GLU A 60 5.74 -9.93 1.40
N GLN A 61 4.67 -9.64 2.16
CA GLN A 61 4.63 -10.00 3.58
C GLN A 61 4.56 -11.51 3.81
N ALA A 62 3.82 -12.24 2.99
CA ALA A 62 3.78 -13.71 3.05
C ALA A 62 5.16 -14.33 2.71
N LEU A 63 5.85 -13.81 1.70
CA LEU A 63 7.20 -14.24 1.33
C LEU A 63 8.21 -13.97 2.46
N LYS A 64 8.16 -12.78 3.09
CA LYS A 64 9.00 -12.46 4.26
C LYS A 64 8.69 -13.36 5.45
N ALA A 65 7.42 -13.68 5.72
CA ALA A 65 7.05 -14.60 6.79
C ALA A 65 7.60 -16.02 6.54
N SER A 66 7.55 -16.50 5.29
CA SER A 66 8.12 -17.80 4.92
C SER A 66 9.64 -17.86 5.14
N THR A 67 10.37 -16.81 4.77
CA THR A 67 11.85 -16.79 4.92
C THR A 67 12.32 -16.59 6.35
N ASN A 68 11.55 -15.87 7.19
CA ASN A 68 11.91 -15.64 8.59
C ASN A 68 11.69 -16.86 9.50
N THR A 69 10.83 -17.80 9.09
CA THR A 69 10.65 -19.07 9.84
C THR A 69 11.81 -20.05 9.66
N HIS A 70 12.61 -19.91 8.60
CA HIS A 70 13.79 -20.75 8.37
C HIS A 70 15.02 -20.31 9.17
N SER A 71 15.04 -19.11 9.75
CA SER A 71 16.20 -18.57 10.47
C SER A 71 16.00 -18.43 11.99
N ILE A 72 14.78 -18.59 12.51
CA ILE A 72 14.48 -18.45 13.94
C ILE A 72 14.12 -19.82 14.52
N GLY A 73 15.12 -20.59 14.95
CA GLY A 73 14.87 -21.58 16.00
C GLY A 73 15.62 -22.90 15.90
N ARG A 74 16.96 -22.88 16.05
CA ARG A 74 17.70 -24.01 16.66
C ARG A 74 18.86 -23.55 17.56
N GLY A 75 18.61 -22.53 18.38
CA GLY A 75 19.49 -22.17 19.49
C GLY A 75 19.07 -22.90 20.76
N ARG A 76 19.41 -24.20 20.89
CA ARG A 76 19.16 -24.98 22.10
C ARG A 76 19.91 -24.36 23.29
N GLY A 77 19.14 -24.03 24.32
CA GLY A 77 19.51 -23.78 25.71
C GLY A 77 21.00 -23.74 26.07
N LYS A 78 21.48 -22.52 26.29
CA LYS A 78 22.40 -22.05 27.33
C LYS A 78 22.87 -23.13 28.33
N GLY A 79 23.94 -23.85 27.99
CA GLY A 79 24.71 -24.67 28.92
C GLY A 79 25.62 -23.78 29.77
N ILE A 80 25.21 -23.51 31.00
CA ILE A 80 25.97 -22.75 31.99
C ILE A 80 27.08 -23.65 32.58
N GLY A 81 28.34 -23.22 32.43
CA GLY A 81 29.39 -23.39 33.42
C GLY A 81 30.06 -24.77 33.55
N ARG A 82 31.04 -25.05 32.70
CA ARG A 82 32.13 -25.99 33.04
C ARG A 82 33.20 -25.25 33.86
N GLY A 83 33.33 -25.57 35.15
CA GLY A 83 34.65 -25.74 35.76
C GLY A 83 34.99 -24.99 37.05
N ARG A 84 35.62 -25.79 37.95
CA ARG A 84 36.80 -25.49 38.81
C ARG A 84 36.57 -25.11 40.28
N GLY A 85 36.74 -26.11 41.14
CA GLY A 85 37.66 -26.02 42.30
C GLY A 85 37.06 -25.68 43.66
N GLN A 86 37.01 -26.66 44.56
CA GLN A 86 37.29 -26.40 45.97
C GLN A 86 37.85 -27.66 46.64
N GLY A 87 39.12 -27.58 47.06
CA GLY A 87 39.80 -28.62 47.81
C GLY A 87 39.37 -28.66 49.27
N ARG A 88 39.61 -29.82 49.88
CA ARG A 88 39.90 -30.00 51.30
C ARG A 88 41.10 -30.92 51.40
#